data_AF-L8LJV5-F1
#
_entry.id   AF-L8LJV5-F1
#
_cell.length_a   1.000
_cell.length_b   1.000
_cell.length_c   1.000
_cell.angle_alpha   90.00
_cell.angle_beta   90.00
_cell.angle_gamma   90.00
#
_symmetry.space_group_name_H-M   'P 1'
#
loop_
_entity.id
_entity.type
_entity.pdbx_description
1 polymer ?
#
loop_
_entity_poly.entity_id
_entity_poly.type
_entity_poly.pdbx_seq_one_letter_code
_entity_poly.pdbx_strand_id
1 'polypeptide(L)'
;MSSENDDLQQLFRKFETITSEFQRSCSSTVILVKPENDPHQLYDYYLDALLIVYFNKYAVLCQSLIQSLESENYLMYGLIGRAIIEHTAILRYYVTSKMLPLVEMALADGQVTETEVAEIIPWLEKHLTGQRFNWAEFLADYFDKVDDAAADASGDSSQVNILTCLEKWVKNDSQIGGMYALFSDLVHPNLGSTLLISRLVDNQVGIGGDSGEAVGLEIVKRTFSQLVDIFAEVQEQLRKIRSFKFCQALRVK
;
A
#
# COMPACT_ATOMS: atom_id res chain seq x y z
N MET A 1 9.40 -22.08 26.70
CA MET A 1 10.61 -21.44 26.15
C MET A 1 10.98 -21.95 24.75
N SER A 2 10.76 -23.22 24.37
CA SER A 2 11.00 -23.62 22.96
C SER A 2 9.92 -23.14 21.97
N SER A 3 8.65 -23.13 22.37
CA SER A 3 7.52 -22.76 21.48
C SER A 3 7.53 -21.30 21.03
N GLU A 4 7.85 -20.36 21.91
CA GLU A 4 7.84 -18.92 21.62
C GLU A 4 8.94 -18.51 20.64
N ASN A 5 10.08 -19.22 20.67
CA ASN A 5 11.17 -19.03 19.72
C ASN A 5 10.79 -19.60 18.34
N ASP A 6 10.05 -20.71 18.30
CA ASP A 6 9.56 -21.31 17.06
C ASP A 6 8.52 -20.40 16.37
N ASP A 7 7.63 -19.76 17.13
CA ASP A 7 6.61 -18.84 16.61
C ASP A 7 7.23 -17.58 15.97
N LEU A 8 8.23 -16.98 16.63
CA LEU A 8 8.99 -15.85 16.09
C LEU A 8 9.74 -16.22 14.81
N GLN A 9 10.40 -17.38 14.78
CA GLN A 9 11.10 -17.85 13.58
C GLN A 9 10.15 -18.08 12.41
N GLN A 10 8.96 -18.64 12.66
CA GLN A 10 7.93 -18.80 11.64
C GLN A 10 7.46 -17.44 11.10
N LEU A 11 7.28 -16.46 11.99
CA LEU A 11 6.87 -15.12 11.60
C LEU A 11 7.91 -14.44 10.70
N PHE A 12 9.20 -14.54 11.04
CA PHE A 12 10.27 -14.00 10.19
C PHE A 12 10.33 -14.68 8.83
N ARG A 13 10.23 -16.02 8.77
CA ARG A 13 10.20 -16.75 7.49
C ARG A 13 9.01 -16.33 6.61
N LYS A 14 7.84 -16.10 7.22
CA LYS A 14 6.66 -15.59 6.52
C LYS A 14 6.96 -14.21 5.92
N PHE A 15 7.54 -13.30 6.71
CA PHE A 15 7.91 -11.97 6.24
C PHE A 15 8.99 -11.98 5.15
N GLU A 16 10.02 -12.83 5.26
CA GLU A 16 11.06 -13.02 4.24
C GLU A 16 10.47 -13.53 2.92
N THR A 17 9.55 -14.50 3.00
CA THR A 17 8.86 -15.04 1.83
C THR A 17 8.06 -13.95 1.11
N ILE A 18 7.31 -13.16 1.88
CA ILE A 18 6.51 -12.06 1.33
C ILE A 18 7.41 -10.99 0.68
N THR A 19 8.48 -10.60 1.37
CA THR A 19 9.46 -9.62 0.87
C THR A 19 10.09 -10.08 -0.44
N SER A 20 10.50 -11.35 -0.50
CA SER A 20 11.10 -11.95 -1.69
C SER A 20 10.14 -12.00 -2.88
N GLU A 21 8.83 -12.16 -2.65
CA GLU A 21 7.81 -12.08 -3.71
C GLU A 21 7.62 -10.67 -4.25
N PHE A 22 7.58 -9.66 -3.36
CA PHE A 22 7.51 -8.26 -3.79
C PHE A 22 8.74 -7.88 -4.61
N GLN A 23 9.95 -8.21 -4.12
CA GLN A 23 11.21 -7.90 -4.80
C GLN A 23 11.32 -8.58 -6.18
N ARG A 24 10.99 -9.88 -6.29
CA ARG A 24 10.99 -10.59 -7.58
C ARG A 24 10.04 -9.97 -8.61
N SER A 25 8.96 -9.34 -8.14
CA SER A 25 7.97 -8.70 -9.01
C SER A 25 8.39 -7.29 -9.47
N CYS A 26 9.52 -6.74 -8.97
CA CYS A 26 10.01 -5.38 -9.27
C CYS A 26 11.05 -5.31 -10.41
N SER A 27 11.18 -6.36 -11.23
CA SER A 27 12.39 -6.62 -12.03
C SER A 27 12.58 -5.79 -13.30
N SER A 28 11.70 -4.84 -13.63
CA SER A 28 11.81 -4.08 -14.89
C SER A 28 11.28 -2.66 -14.76
N THR A 29 12.07 -1.69 -15.21
CA THR A 29 11.57 -0.37 -15.58
C THR A 29 10.61 -0.56 -16.75
N VAL A 30 9.32 -0.35 -16.53
CA VAL A 30 8.31 -0.44 -17.57
C VAL A 30 7.90 0.98 -17.97
N ILE A 31 8.15 1.32 -19.24
CA ILE A 31 7.53 2.50 -19.85
C ILE A 31 6.14 2.06 -20.30
N LEU A 32 5.12 2.49 -19.56
CA LEU A 32 3.74 2.23 -19.89
C LEU A 32 3.25 3.34 -20.83
N VAL A 33 2.96 2.99 -22.08
CA VAL A 33 2.34 3.90 -23.06
C VAL A 33 0.83 3.71 -22.98
N LYS A 34 0.09 4.78 -22.65
CA LYS A 34 -1.37 4.74 -22.54
C LYS A 34 -1.99 4.49 -23.93
N PRO A 35 -2.82 3.45 -24.12
CA PRO A 35 -3.52 3.24 -25.38
C PRO A 35 -4.69 4.23 -25.53
N GLU A 36 -4.99 4.65 -26.76
CA GLU A 36 -5.96 5.72 -27.03
C GLU A 36 -7.35 5.25 -27.47
N ASN A 37 -7.47 4.04 -28.07
CA ASN A 37 -8.66 3.70 -28.88
C ASN A 37 -9.35 2.36 -28.52
N ASP A 38 -8.90 1.63 -27.49
CA ASP A 38 -9.48 0.33 -27.11
C ASP A 38 -9.70 0.26 -25.58
N PRO A 39 -10.96 0.23 -25.10
CA PRO A 39 -11.29 0.14 -23.68
C PRO A 39 -10.67 -1.07 -22.98
N HIS A 40 -10.61 -2.22 -23.64
CA HIS A 40 -10.00 -3.41 -23.04
C HIS A 40 -8.48 -3.26 -22.89
N GLN A 41 -7.80 -2.67 -23.89
CA GLN A 41 -6.38 -2.38 -23.76
C GLN A 41 -6.10 -1.32 -22.69
N LEU A 42 -6.95 -0.30 -22.60
CA LEU A 42 -6.84 0.75 -21.58
C LEU A 42 -7.05 0.20 -20.18
N TYR A 43 -8.01 -0.71 -20.01
CA TYR A 43 -8.23 -1.45 -18.78
C TYR A 43 -7.03 -2.30 -18.37
N ASP A 44 -6.52 -3.13 -19.29
CA ASP A 44 -5.34 -3.97 -19.04
C ASP A 44 -4.11 -3.12 -18.68
N TYR A 45 -3.94 -1.97 -19.37
CA TYR A 45 -2.91 -0.98 -19.07
C TYR A 45 -2.97 -0.49 -17.63
N TYR A 46 -4.15 -0.08 -17.14
CA TYR A 46 -4.27 0.41 -15.77
C TYR A 46 -4.05 -0.69 -14.72
N LEU A 47 -4.51 -1.91 -14.98
CA LEU A 47 -4.24 -3.05 -14.09
C LEU A 47 -2.74 -3.32 -13.97
N ASP A 48 -2.02 -3.34 -15.10
CA ASP A 48 -0.57 -3.53 -15.11
C ASP A 48 0.16 -2.39 -14.40
N ALA A 49 -0.24 -1.15 -14.64
CA ALA A 49 0.28 0.01 -13.95
C ALA A 49 0.10 -0.09 -12.43
N LEU A 50 -1.10 -0.44 -11.96
CA LEU A 50 -1.39 -0.62 -10.54
C LEU A 50 -0.55 -1.73 -9.93
N LEU A 51 -0.45 -2.89 -10.59
CA LEU A 51 0.38 -3.99 -10.11
C LEU A 51 1.83 -3.54 -9.94
N ILE A 52 2.43 -2.94 -10.97
CA ILE A 52 3.81 -2.48 -10.95
C ILE A 52 4.02 -1.47 -9.82
N VAL A 53 3.15 -0.47 -9.70
CA VAL A 53 3.26 0.57 -8.67
C VAL A 53 3.17 -0.04 -7.27
N TYR A 54 2.23 -0.95 -7.03
CA TYR A 54 2.06 -1.55 -5.71
C TYR A 54 3.16 -2.56 -5.36
N PHE A 55 3.62 -3.38 -6.31
CA PHE A 55 4.77 -4.25 -6.08
C PHE A 55 6.00 -3.42 -5.65
N ASN A 56 6.28 -2.33 -6.36
CA ASN A 56 7.39 -1.44 -6.01
C ASN A 56 7.21 -0.75 -4.66
N LYS A 57 6.03 -0.17 -4.39
CA LYS A 57 5.74 0.47 -3.09
C LYS A 57 5.97 -0.49 -1.92
N TYR A 58 5.43 -1.70 -2.01
CA TYR A 58 5.54 -2.66 -0.93
C TYR A 58 6.92 -3.30 -0.82
N ALA A 59 7.66 -3.45 -1.92
CA ALA A 59 9.07 -3.82 -1.86
C ALA A 59 9.91 -2.78 -1.09
N VAL A 60 9.70 -1.48 -1.36
CA VAL A 60 10.37 -0.39 -0.64
C VAL A 60 9.96 -0.34 0.84
N LEU A 61 8.68 -0.56 1.17
CA LEU A 61 8.21 -0.62 2.55
C LEU A 61 8.83 -1.81 3.31
N CYS A 62 8.90 -3.00 2.70
CA CYS A 62 9.58 -4.15 3.29
C CYS A 62 11.06 -3.87 3.54
N GLN A 63 11.78 -3.32 2.56
CA GLN A 63 13.20 -3.01 2.69
C GLN A 63 13.44 -1.96 3.79
N SER A 64 12.64 -0.88 3.80
CA SER A 64 12.70 0.14 4.84
C SER A 64 12.45 -0.45 6.23
N LEU A 65 11.50 -1.40 6.34
CA LEU A 65 11.18 -2.04 7.61
C LEU A 65 12.35 -2.87 8.12
N ILE A 66 12.98 -3.67 7.25
CA ILE A 66 14.19 -4.45 7.56
C ILE A 66 15.29 -3.52 8.07
N GLN A 67 15.61 -2.46 7.31
CA GLN A 67 16.64 -1.50 7.68
C GLN A 67 16.35 -0.83 9.02
N SER A 68 15.08 -0.45 9.27
CA SER A 68 14.69 0.17 10.54
C SER A 68 14.87 -0.75 11.75
N LEU A 69 14.64 -2.06 11.57
CA LEU A 69 14.81 -3.06 12.62
C LEU A 69 16.30 -3.37 12.85
N GLU A 70 17.09 -3.51 11.79
CA GLU A 70 18.53 -3.75 11.86
C GLU A 70 19.28 -2.59 12.53
N SER A 71 18.85 -1.35 12.27
CA SER A 71 19.46 -0.15 12.85
C SER A 71 18.83 0.29 14.18
N GLU A 72 17.93 -0.51 14.77
CA GLU A 72 17.12 -0.16 15.95
C GLU A 72 16.43 1.23 15.85
N ASN A 73 16.08 1.66 14.64
CA ASN A 73 15.41 2.94 14.40
C ASN A 73 13.89 2.77 14.49
N TYR A 74 13.40 2.69 15.74
CA TYR A 74 11.99 2.45 16.01
C TYR A 74 11.07 3.61 15.61
N LEU A 75 11.61 4.83 15.46
CA LEU A 75 10.87 5.95 14.88
C LEU A 75 10.50 5.67 13.43
N MET A 76 11.47 5.18 12.64
CA MET A 76 11.19 4.73 11.27
C MET A 76 10.24 3.55 11.22
N TYR A 77 10.35 2.60 12.15
CA TYR A 77 9.37 1.51 12.28
C TYR A 77 7.93 2.07 12.43
N GLY A 78 7.73 3.08 13.28
CA GLY A 78 6.44 3.75 13.45
C GLY A 78 5.91 4.38 12.16
N LEU A 79 6.77 5.13 11.45
CA LEU A 79 6.44 5.77 10.17
C LEU A 79 6.04 4.76 9.09
N ILE A 80 6.81 3.68 8.98
CA ILE A 80 6.57 2.61 8.00
C ILE A 80 5.29 1.86 8.33
N GLY A 81 5.05 1.51 9.60
CA GLY A 81 3.83 0.84 10.04
C GLY A 81 2.58 1.63 9.70
N ARG A 82 2.58 2.95 9.94
CA ARG A 82 1.50 3.85 9.51
C ARG A 82 1.30 3.83 8.00
N ALA A 83 2.39 3.98 7.24
CA ALA A 83 2.33 4.02 5.78
C ALA A 83 1.77 2.72 5.18
N ILE A 84 2.15 1.55 5.72
CA ILE A 84 1.63 0.24 5.31
C ILE A 84 0.10 0.20 5.44
N ILE A 85 -0.43 0.64 6.59
CA ILE A 85 -1.88 0.67 6.85
C ILE A 85 -2.57 1.62 5.88
N GLU A 86 -2.03 2.83 5.68
CA GLU A 86 -2.65 3.82 4.79
C GLU A 86 -2.69 3.35 3.33
N HIS A 87 -1.58 2.83 2.82
CA HIS A 87 -1.51 2.30 1.46
C HIS A 87 -2.40 1.07 1.26
N THR A 88 -2.53 0.21 2.28
CA THR A 88 -3.41 -0.96 2.23
C THR A 88 -4.88 -0.55 2.23
N ALA A 89 -5.26 0.44 3.04
CA ALA A 89 -6.63 0.93 3.09
C ALA A 89 -7.10 1.44 1.72
N ILE A 90 -6.25 2.20 1.02
CA ILE A 90 -6.54 2.65 -0.35
C ILE A 90 -6.66 1.44 -1.30
N LEU A 91 -5.70 0.52 -1.27
CA LEU A 91 -5.72 -0.68 -2.12
C LEU A 91 -7.03 -1.45 -1.94
N ARG A 92 -7.39 -1.75 -0.68
CA ARG A 92 -8.60 -2.46 -0.31
C ARG A 92 -9.87 -1.73 -0.75
N TYR A 93 -9.93 -0.41 -0.57
CA TYR A 93 -11.08 0.39 -0.98
C TYR A 93 -11.38 0.20 -2.46
N TYR A 94 -10.38 0.42 -3.32
CA TYR A 94 -10.60 0.33 -4.76
C TYR A 94 -10.74 -1.12 -5.23
N VAL A 95 -9.84 -2.03 -4.82
CA VAL A 95 -9.86 -3.42 -5.30
C VAL A 95 -11.09 -4.16 -4.78
N THR A 96 -11.26 -4.22 -3.46
CA THR A 96 -12.33 -5.03 -2.85
C THR A 96 -13.69 -4.33 -2.88
N SER A 97 -13.75 -3.02 -2.65
CA SER A 97 -15.06 -2.34 -2.48
C SER A 97 -15.61 -1.70 -3.77
N LYS A 98 -14.78 -1.49 -4.79
CA LYS A 98 -15.19 -0.80 -6.04
C LYS A 98 -15.07 -1.70 -7.26
N MET A 99 -13.88 -2.25 -7.50
CA MET A 99 -13.60 -2.98 -8.72
C MET A 99 -14.13 -4.42 -8.69
N LEU A 100 -13.90 -5.15 -7.58
CA LEU A 100 -14.30 -6.56 -7.48
C LEU A 100 -15.80 -6.79 -7.80
N PRO A 101 -16.76 -6.05 -7.24
CA PRO A 101 -18.18 -6.27 -7.57
C PRO A 101 -18.51 -6.05 -9.06
N LEU A 102 -17.83 -5.08 -9.71
CA LEU A 102 -18.03 -4.79 -11.12
C LEU A 102 -17.41 -5.88 -12.01
N VAL A 103 -16.22 -6.37 -11.63
CA VAL A 103 -15.55 -7.50 -12.32
C VAL A 103 -16.37 -8.78 -12.19
N GLU A 104 -16.91 -9.08 -11.01
CA GLU A 104 -17.77 -10.25 -10.80
C GLU A 104 -19.06 -10.16 -11.62
N MET A 105 -19.64 -8.96 -11.73
CA MET A 105 -20.83 -8.71 -12.56
C MET A 105 -20.52 -8.93 -14.04
N ALA A 106 -19.42 -8.34 -14.53
CA ALA A 106 -18.99 -8.47 -15.93
C ALA A 106 -18.56 -9.90 -16.31
N LEU A 107 -18.29 -10.78 -15.35
CA LEU A 107 -17.92 -12.18 -15.61
C LEU A 107 -19.10 -13.14 -15.49
N ALA A 108 -20.30 -12.68 -15.13
CA ALA A 108 -21.42 -13.53 -14.75
C ALA A 108 -21.90 -14.45 -15.87
N ASP A 109 -21.82 -14.01 -17.13
CA ASP A 109 -22.23 -14.78 -18.32
C ASP A 109 -21.05 -15.27 -19.19
N GLY A 110 -19.81 -15.01 -18.76
CA GLY A 110 -18.59 -15.36 -19.47
C GLY A 110 -18.24 -14.45 -20.66
N GLN A 111 -18.98 -13.36 -20.87
CA GLN A 111 -18.72 -12.34 -21.88
C GLN A 111 -18.46 -11.01 -21.20
N VAL A 112 -17.49 -10.25 -21.70
CA VAL A 112 -17.18 -8.92 -21.16
C VAL A 112 -17.34 -7.91 -22.27
N THR A 113 -18.29 -6.99 -22.08
CA THR A 113 -18.60 -5.93 -23.03
C THR A 113 -17.72 -4.69 -22.82
N GLU A 114 -17.55 -3.87 -23.86
CA GLU A 114 -16.86 -2.58 -23.73
C GLU A 114 -17.53 -1.65 -22.71
N THR A 115 -18.86 -1.74 -22.55
CA THR A 115 -19.61 -0.92 -21.58
C THR A 115 -19.23 -1.24 -20.14
N GLU A 116 -19.16 -2.53 -19.80
CA GLU A 116 -18.76 -2.97 -18.45
C GLU A 116 -17.32 -2.60 -18.14
N VAL A 117 -16.42 -2.71 -19.12
CA VAL A 117 -15.03 -2.26 -18.97
C VAL A 117 -14.95 -0.75 -18.76
N ALA A 118 -15.72 0.02 -19.52
CA ALA A 118 -15.78 1.47 -19.40
C ALA A 118 -16.31 1.93 -18.03
N GLU A 119 -17.12 1.14 -17.33
CA GLU A 119 -17.55 1.44 -15.96
C GLU A 119 -16.42 1.27 -14.93
N ILE A 120 -15.46 0.37 -15.19
CA ILE A 120 -14.36 0.08 -14.26
C ILE A 120 -13.18 1.05 -14.46
N ILE A 121 -12.91 1.47 -15.70
CA ILE A 121 -11.79 2.36 -16.05
C ILE A 121 -11.70 3.62 -15.17
N PRO A 122 -12.78 4.37 -14.89
CA PRO A 122 -12.70 5.54 -14.03
C PRO A 122 -12.21 5.23 -12.61
N TRP A 123 -12.51 4.05 -12.07
CA TRP A 123 -12.02 3.63 -10.76
C TRP A 123 -10.53 3.29 -10.80
N LEU A 124 -10.08 2.63 -11.86
CA LEU A 124 -8.68 2.30 -12.10
C LEU A 124 -7.83 3.57 -12.27
N GLU A 125 -8.28 4.49 -13.12
CA GLU A 125 -7.62 5.78 -13.32
C GLU A 125 -7.57 6.58 -12.01
N LYS A 126 -8.70 6.71 -11.33
CA LYS A 126 -8.78 7.42 -10.04
C LYS A 126 -7.92 6.78 -8.96
N HIS A 127 -7.72 5.46 -8.96
CA HIS A 127 -6.79 4.78 -8.05
C HIS A 127 -5.35 5.17 -8.38
N LEU A 128 -4.97 5.11 -9.66
CA LEU A 128 -3.59 5.29 -10.08
C LEU A 128 -3.13 6.74 -10.01
N THR A 129 -3.95 7.69 -10.48
CA THR A 129 -3.57 9.09 -10.69
C THR A 129 -4.32 10.08 -9.81
N GLY A 130 -5.25 9.60 -8.97
CA GLY A 130 -6.04 10.47 -8.09
C GLY A 130 -5.12 11.27 -7.15
N GLN A 131 -5.27 12.59 -7.18
CA GLN A 131 -4.39 13.51 -6.47
C GLN A 131 -5.16 14.55 -5.65
N ARG A 132 -4.46 15.15 -4.68
CA ARG A 132 -4.92 16.32 -3.90
C ARG A 132 -3.99 17.52 -4.05
N PHE A 133 -2.72 17.22 -4.32
CA PHE A 133 -1.70 18.20 -4.61
C PHE A 133 -1.62 18.40 -6.11
N ASN A 134 -1.39 19.65 -6.55
CA ASN A 134 -1.27 19.97 -7.97
C ASN A 134 0.13 19.60 -8.47
N TRP A 135 0.32 18.32 -8.77
CA TRP A 135 1.61 17.83 -9.29
C TRP A 135 1.95 18.42 -10.66
N ALA A 136 0.95 18.78 -11.47
CA ALA A 136 1.18 19.40 -12.77
C ALA A 136 1.84 20.77 -12.62
N GLU A 137 1.32 21.61 -11.72
CA GLU A 137 1.92 22.91 -11.39
C GLU A 137 3.31 22.75 -10.76
N PHE A 138 3.47 21.81 -9.82
CA PHE A 138 4.76 21.58 -9.16
C PHE A 138 5.86 21.09 -10.14
N LEU A 139 5.49 20.30 -11.15
CA LEU A 139 6.43 19.73 -12.11
C LEU A 139 6.59 20.56 -13.38
N ALA A 140 5.79 21.62 -13.57
CA ALA A 140 5.82 22.46 -14.76
C ALA A 140 7.23 23.01 -15.05
N ASP A 141 7.90 23.52 -14.02
CA ASP A 141 9.25 24.08 -14.11
C ASP A 141 10.35 23.01 -14.29
N TYR A 142 10.04 21.73 -14.01
CA TYR A 142 11.03 20.65 -14.11
C TYR A 142 11.09 20.04 -15.51
N PHE A 143 9.99 20.11 -16.25
CA PHE A 143 9.90 19.62 -17.61
C PHE A 143 9.99 20.73 -18.67
N ASP A 144 9.91 22.01 -18.27
CA ASP A 144 10.19 23.29 -18.94
C ASP A 144 9.66 23.52 -20.39
N LYS A 145 9.44 22.49 -21.20
CA LYS A 145 9.12 22.53 -22.64
C LYS A 145 8.57 21.19 -23.14
N VAL A 146 7.58 20.60 -22.47
CA VAL A 146 6.73 19.59 -23.14
C VAL A 146 5.43 20.31 -23.49
N ASP A 147 5.51 20.99 -24.64
CA ASP A 147 4.50 21.76 -25.38
C ASP A 147 3.09 21.84 -24.77
N ASP A 148 2.65 23.07 -24.45
CA ASP A 148 1.33 23.72 -24.66
C ASP A 148 0.01 22.91 -24.72
N ALA A 149 -0.01 21.64 -24.30
CA ALA A 149 -1.14 20.71 -24.39
C ALA A 149 -1.62 20.21 -23.02
N ALA A 150 -0.92 20.55 -21.93
CA ALA A 150 -1.28 20.12 -20.56
C ALA A 150 -2.07 21.17 -19.75
N ALA A 151 -2.57 22.22 -20.40
CA ALA A 151 -3.39 23.26 -19.74
C ALA A 151 -4.74 22.75 -19.19
N ASP A 152 -5.13 21.51 -19.51
CA ASP A 152 -6.31 20.83 -18.97
C ASP A 152 -5.96 19.75 -17.91
N ALA A 153 -4.72 19.69 -17.41
CA ALA A 153 -4.32 18.76 -16.35
C ALA A 153 -4.96 19.04 -14.97
N SER A 154 -5.91 19.97 -14.88
CA SER A 154 -6.94 20.03 -13.84
C SER A 154 -7.97 18.91 -14.01
N GLY A 155 -7.49 17.69 -14.29
CA GLY A 155 -8.32 16.49 -14.36
C GLY A 155 -8.91 16.22 -12.97
N ASP A 156 -10.22 16.40 -12.87
CA ASP A 156 -11.13 16.39 -11.73
C ASP A 156 -11.17 15.07 -10.90
N SER A 157 -10.13 14.24 -10.98
CA SER A 157 -10.02 12.95 -10.29
C SER A 157 -9.60 13.13 -8.82
N SER A 158 -10.44 13.79 -8.04
CA SER A 158 -10.24 14.00 -6.60
C SER A 158 -9.92 12.68 -5.87
N GLN A 159 -8.72 12.55 -5.30
CA GLN A 159 -8.34 11.35 -4.56
C GLN A 159 -9.33 11.06 -3.42
N VAL A 160 -9.75 9.80 -3.27
CA VAL A 160 -10.57 9.40 -2.11
C VAL A 160 -9.79 9.62 -0.82
N ASN A 161 -10.45 10.18 0.19
CA ASN A 161 -9.81 10.44 1.48
C ASN A 161 -9.37 9.12 2.13
N ILE A 162 -8.10 9.08 2.56
CA ILE A 162 -7.55 7.95 3.28
C ILE A 162 -8.38 7.56 4.51
N LEU A 163 -8.91 8.55 5.25
CA LEU A 163 -9.76 8.31 6.42
C LEU A 163 -11.05 7.59 6.02
N THR A 164 -11.65 7.93 4.88
CA THR A 164 -12.83 7.22 4.36
C THR A 164 -12.50 5.77 3.98
N CYS A 165 -11.31 5.52 3.43
CA CYS A 165 -10.84 4.16 3.14
C CYS A 165 -10.64 3.36 4.44
N LEU A 166 -10.00 3.98 5.44
CA LEU A 166 -9.75 3.39 6.76
C LEU A 166 -11.06 3.08 7.50
N GLU A 167 -12.00 4.01 7.55
CA GLU A 167 -13.31 3.80 8.18
C GLU A 167 -14.04 2.58 7.59
N LYS A 168 -13.95 2.37 6.27
CA LYS A 168 -14.51 1.18 5.63
C LYS A 168 -13.76 -0.09 5.98
N TRP A 169 -12.44 -0.04 6.12
CA TRP A 169 -11.66 -1.19 6.55
C TRP A 169 -11.98 -1.55 8.00
N VAL A 170 -12.00 -0.55 8.90
CA VAL A 170 -12.29 -0.71 10.33
C VAL A 170 -13.67 -1.30 10.60
N LYS A 171 -14.66 -1.01 9.74
CA LYS A 171 -15.99 -1.66 9.83
C LYS A 171 -15.94 -3.19 9.63
N ASN A 172 -14.96 -3.69 8.88
CA ASN A 172 -14.76 -5.12 8.64
C ASN A 172 -13.78 -5.74 9.65
N ASP A 173 -12.78 -4.97 10.08
CA ASP A 173 -11.75 -5.41 11.03
C ASP A 173 -11.42 -4.26 12.01
N SER A 174 -11.97 -4.35 13.22
CA SER A 174 -11.80 -3.32 14.24
C SER A 174 -10.37 -3.23 14.79
N GLN A 175 -9.55 -4.28 14.64
CA GLN A 175 -8.17 -4.28 15.14
C GLN A 175 -7.30 -3.28 14.40
N ILE A 176 -7.56 -3.09 13.10
CA ILE A 176 -6.89 -2.08 12.26
C ILE A 176 -7.06 -0.68 12.82
N GLY A 177 -8.21 -0.37 13.41
CA GLY A 177 -8.47 0.95 14.00
C GLY A 177 -7.53 1.24 15.17
N GLY A 178 -7.36 0.26 16.07
CA GLY A 178 -6.43 0.36 17.19
C GLY A 178 -4.97 0.46 16.74
N MET A 179 -4.59 -0.35 15.74
CA MET A 179 -3.23 -0.34 15.22
C MET A 179 -2.90 0.97 14.49
N TYR A 180 -3.82 1.51 13.69
CA TYR A 180 -3.64 2.81 13.05
C TYR A 180 -3.54 3.95 14.07
N ALA A 181 -4.34 3.93 15.14
CA ALA A 181 -4.26 4.92 16.20
C ALA A 181 -2.90 4.88 16.91
N LEU A 182 -2.40 3.68 17.24
CA LEU A 182 -1.07 3.48 17.81
C LEU A 182 0.01 4.04 16.87
N PHE A 183 0.07 3.60 15.62
CA PHE A 183 1.10 4.07 14.68
C PHE A 183 0.99 5.57 14.38
N SER A 184 -0.21 6.14 14.42
CA SER A 184 -0.40 7.60 14.35
C SER A 184 0.20 8.30 15.57
N ASP A 185 -0.03 7.78 16.77
CA ASP A 185 0.56 8.34 17.99
C ASP A 185 2.09 8.23 17.95
N LEU A 186 2.64 7.11 17.49
CA LEU A 186 4.08 6.87 17.38
C LEU A 186 4.85 7.85 16.47
N VAL A 187 4.19 8.55 15.54
CA VAL A 187 4.87 9.40 14.54
C VAL A 187 4.60 10.88 14.68
N HIS A 188 3.60 11.26 15.46
CA HIS A 188 3.32 12.66 15.76
C HIS A 188 4.20 13.18 16.90
N PRO A 189 4.47 14.48 17.00
CA PRO A 189 5.31 15.05 18.05
C PRO A 189 4.59 14.99 19.42
N ASN A 190 4.63 13.82 20.06
CA ASN A 190 3.94 13.52 21.31
C ASN A 190 4.76 12.50 22.16
N LEU A 191 4.12 11.91 23.18
CA LEU A 191 4.75 10.89 24.01
C LEU A 191 5.13 9.63 23.21
N GLY A 192 4.26 9.15 22.31
CA GLY A 192 4.50 7.99 21.48
C GLY A 192 5.82 8.08 20.69
N SER A 193 6.04 9.17 19.95
CA SER A 193 7.29 9.36 19.21
C SER A 193 8.51 9.48 20.13
N THR A 194 8.33 10.05 21.33
CA THR A 194 9.40 10.14 22.34
C THR A 194 9.78 8.75 22.86
N LEU A 195 8.81 7.87 23.10
CA LEU A 195 9.05 6.51 23.59
C LEU A 195 9.87 5.66 22.60
N LEU A 196 9.79 5.94 21.29
CA LEU A 196 10.56 5.20 20.28
C LEU A 196 12.07 5.49 20.31
N ILE A 197 12.47 6.60 20.93
CA ILE A 197 13.88 6.97 21.12
C ILE A 197 14.31 6.87 22.60
N SER A 198 13.42 6.38 23.46
CA SER A 198 13.65 6.22 24.89
C SER A 198 14.18 4.83 25.24
N ARG A 199 14.99 4.76 26.30
CA ARG A 199 15.54 3.54 26.87
C ARG A 199 15.22 3.44 28.37
N LEU A 200 15.11 2.22 28.87
CA LEU A 200 14.98 1.92 30.30
C LEU A 200 16.36 1.66 30.91
N VAL A 201 16.77 2.51 31.84
CA VAL A 201 18.03 2.40 32.61
C VAL A 201 17.68 2.50 34.09
N ASP A 202 18.05 1.50 34.90
CA ASP A 202 17.78 1.47 36.34
C ASP A 202 16.32 1.79 36.71
N ASN A 203 15.36 1.23 35.96
CA ASN A 203 13.91 1.48 36.07
C ASN A 203 13.48 2.93 35.82
N GLN A 204 14.30 3.73 35.14
CA GLN A 204 13.99 5.10 34.73
C GLN A 204 13.98 5.22 33.21
N VAL A 205 13.19 6.16 32.69
CA VAL A 205 13.14 6.48 31.27
C VAL A 205 14.25 7.48 30.94
N GLY A 206 15.25 7.03 30.20
CA GLY A 206 16.25 7.87 29.56
C GLY A 206 15.87 8.15 28.11
N ILE A 207 16.30 9.29 27.57
CA ILE A 207 16.10 9.66 26.16
C ILE A 207 17.47 9.69 25.48
N GLY A 208 17.62 8.93 24.39
CA GLY A 208 18.88 8.81 23.66
C GLY A 208 19.96 7.98 24.34
N GLY A 209 21.10 7.85 23.67
CA GLY A 209 22.22 7.00 24.10
C GLY A 209 22.02 5.51 23.80
N ASP A 210 23.03 4.71 24.11
CA ASP A 210 23.09 3.26 23.78
C ASP A 210 22.91 2.36 25.01
N SER A 211 22.81 2.95 26.21
CA SER A 211 22.64 2.22 27.47
C SER A 211 21.17 1.96 27.78
N GLY A 212 20.85 0.75 28.24
CA GLY A 212 19.50 0.36 28.66
C GLY A 212 18.66 -0.32 27.58
N GLU A 213 17.49 -0.80 27.99
CA GLU A 213 16.56 -1.54 27.12
C GLU A 213 15.70 -0.58 26.30
N ALA A 214 15.66 -0.77 24.98
CA ALA A 214 14.86 0.08 24.11
C ALA A 214 13.36 -0.16 24.29
N VAL A 215 12.60 0.89 24.62
CA VAL A 215 11.13 0.81 24.75
C VAL A 215 10.49 0.48 23.38
N GLY A 216 11.05 1.02 22.31
CA GLY A 216 10.61 0.76 20.94
C GLY A 216 10.61 -0.73 20.56
N LEU A 217 11.52 -1.53 21.10
CA LEU A 217 11.58 -2.97 20.84
C LEU A 217 10.33 -3.69 21.33
N GLU A 218 9.77 -3.29 22.48
CA GLU A 218 8.54 -3.88 23.01
C GLU A 218 7.34 -3.57 22.12
N ILE A 219 7.30 -2.36 21.54
CA ILE A 219 6.27 -1.98 20.58
C ILE A 219 6.38 -2.86 19.32
N VAL A 220 7.59 -3.09 18.81
CA VAL A 220 7.83 -3.98 17.66
C VAL A 220 7.31 -5.38 17.97
N LYS A 221 7.71 -5.98 19.12
CA LYS A 221 7.28 -7.34 19.51
C LYS A 221 5.76 -7.51 19.51
N ARG A 222 5.02 -6.47 19.92
CA ARG A 222 3.55 -6.50 20.00
C ARG A 222 2.85 -6.30 18.67
N THR A 223 3.48 -5.60 17.73
CA THR A 223 2.81 -5.13 16.50
C THR A 223 3.31 -5.80 15.23
N PHE A 224 4.48 -6.42 15.26
CA PHE A 224 5.12 -6.95 14.04
C PHE A 224 4.28 -8.04 13.36
N SER A 225 3.67 -8.96 14.12
CA SER A 225 2.80 -10.00 13.55
C SER A 225 1.64 -9.42 12.74
N GLN A 226 1.01 -8.36 13.26
CA GLN A 226 -0.11 -7.71 12.60
C GLN A 226 0.33 -6.98 11.32
N LEU A 227 1.52 -6.38 11.30
CA LEU A 227 2.09 -5.82 10.07
C LEU A 227 2.34 -6.90 9.02
N VAL A 228 2.87 -8.07 9.41
CA VAL A 228 3.08 -9.20 8.50
C VAL A 228 1.75 -9.72 7.93
N ASP A 229 0.68 -9.73 8.72
CA ASP A 229 -0.64 -10.11 8.24
C ASP A 229 -1.20 -9.09 7.23
N ILE A 230 -0.96 -7.80 7.42
CA ILE A 230 -1.31 -6.78 6.42
C ILE A 230 -0.54 -7.01 5.11
N PHE A 231 0.76 -7.28 5.19
CA PHE A 231 1.53 -7.60 3.98
C PHE A 231 0.97 -8.82 3.25
N ALA A 232 0.52 -9.85 3.97
CA ALA A 232 -0.13 -11.00 3.38
C ALA A 232 -1.47 -10.66 2.70
N GLU A 233 -2.31 -9.80 3.32
CA GLU A 233 -3.52 -9.29 2.67
C GLU A 233 -3.19 -8.53 1.39
N VAL A 234 -2.16 -7.69 1.39
CA VAL A 234 -1.72 -6.97 0.19
C VAL A 234 -1.36 -7.93 -0.93
N GLN A 235 -0.64 -9.02 -0.65
CA GLN A 235 -0.36 -10.02 -1.67
C GLN A 235 -1.64 -10.65 -2.25
N GLU A 236 -2.63 -10.94 -1.41
CA GLU A 236 -3.93 -11.43 -1.85
C GLU A 236 -4.64 -10.42 -2.76
N GLN A 237 -4.64 -9.14 -2.39
CA GLN A 237 -5.23 -8.07 -3.20
C GLN A 237 -4.51 -7.93 -4.56
N LEU A 238 -3.19 -8.02 -4.60
CA LEU A 238 -2.45 -7.98 -5.87
C LEU A 238 -2.69 -9.23 -6.73
N ARG A 239 -2.88 -10.41 -6.12
CA ARG A 239 -3.32 -11.61 -6.84
C ARG A 239 -4.73 -11.42 -7.41
N LYS A 240 -5.64 -10.77 -6.69
CA LYS A 240 -6.98 -10.41 -7.18
C LYS A 240 -6.91 -9.47 -8.39
N ILE A 241 -6.08 -8.41 -8.33
CA ILE A 241 -5.88 -7.52 -9.48
C ILE A 241 -5.38 -8.31 -10.71
N ARG A 242 -4.45 -9.27 -10.54
CA ARG A 242 -4.01 -10.13 -11.65
C ARG A 242 -5.16 -10.95 -12.24
N SER A 243 -6.06 -11.46 -11.41
CA SER A 243 -7.24 -12.20 -11.87
C SER A 243 -8.32 -11.34 -12.52
N PHE A 244 -8.26 -10.02 -12.36
CA PHE A 244 -9.20 -9.10 -13.03
C PHE A 244 -8.94 -9.02 -14.53
N LYS A 245 -7.77 -9.45 -15.01
CA LYS A 245 -7.56 -9.60 -16.45
C LYS A 245 -8.51 -10.66 -17.00
N PHE A 246 -9.36 -10.25 -17.93
CA PHE A 246 -10.36 -11.10 -18.59
C PHE A 246 -9.76 -12.09 -19.59
N CYS A 247 -8.66 -12.77 -19.26
CA CYS A 247 -7.92 -13.66 -20.17
C CYS A 247 -8.71 -14.91 -20.61
N GLN A 248 -9.76 -15.27 -19.87
CA GLN A 248 -10.61 -16.42 -20.15
C GLN A 248 -12.01 -16.06 -20.67
N ALA A 249 -12.37 -14.77 -20.67
CA ALA A 249 -13.69 -14.31 -21.10
C ALA A 249 -13.68 -13.92 -22.58
N LEU A 250 -14.84 -14.05 -23.24
CA LEU A 250 -15.02 -13.53 -24.58
C LEU A 250 -15.16 -12.00 -24.51
N ARG A 251 -14.20 -11.27 -25.08
CA ARG A 251 -14.28 -9.80 -25.20
C ARG A 251 -15.22 -9.44 -26.35
N VAL A 252 -16.29 -8.71 -26.03
CA VAL A 252 -17.34 -8.34 -26.97
C VAL A 252 -17.32 -6.82 -27.16
N LYS A 253 -17.32 -6.39 -28.43
CA LYS A 253 -17.45 -4.99 -28.81
C LYS A 253 -18.86 -4.50 -28.62
#